data_AF-A0A3B1CTC3-F1
#
_entry.id   AF-A0A3B1CTC3-F1
#
_cell.length_a   1.000
_cell.length_b   1.000
_cell.length_c   1.000
_cell.angle_alpha   90.00
_cell.angle_beta   90.00
_cell.angle_gamma   90.00
#
_symmetry.space_group_name_H-M   'P 1'
#
loop_
_entity.id
_entity.type
_entity.pdbx_description
1 polymer ?
#
loop_
_entity_poly.entity_id
_entity_poly.type
_entity_poly.pdbx_seq_one_letter_code
_entity_poly.pdbx_strand_id
1 'polypeptide(L)'
;MLRYYRVFNVDQCEGIEAPIDENVETIDFQPIEEAEKIAKGYKRAPKIGHGEARAYYQPASDKINMPKPETFHSEEEYYSTLYHEMTHSTGHEARLNRKTLTDLCPFGSSNYRKEEPIAEMGAAFLCGHAATDSRC
;
A
#
# COMPACT_ATOMS: atom_id res chain seq x y z
N MET A 1 13.58 1.74 26.46
CA MET A 1 12.91 2.84 27.19
C MET A 1 12.29 3.77 26.18
N LEU A 2 10.96 3.90 26.16
CA LEU A 2 10.25 4.79 25.23
C LEU A 2 10.53 6.26 25.63
N ARG A 3 10.70 7.17 24.65
CA ARG A 3 10.90 8.61 24.87
C ARG A 3 9.90 9.40 24.04
N TYR A 4 9.42 10.51 24.59
CA TYR A 4 8.45 11.39 23.93
C TYR A 4 9.15 12.67 23.49
N TYR A 5 8.83 13.12 22.28
CA TYR A 5 9.30 14.37 21.71
C TYR A 5 8.08 15.25 21.39
N ARG A 6 8.23 16.56 21.57
CA ARG A 6 7.23 17.55 21.14
C ARG A 6 7.71 18.16 19.84
N VAL A 7 6.88 18.10 18.81
CA VAL A 7 7.12 18.69 17.50
C VAL A 7 5.95 19.61 17.16
N PHE A 8 6.20 20.66 16.40
CA PHE A 8 5.21 21.64 15.94
C PHE A 8 5.17 21.59 14.41
N ASN A 9 3.97 21.66 13.84
CA ASN A 9 3.83 21.84 12.39
C ASN A 9 4.35 23.23 12.00
N VAL A 10 4.84 23.39 10.75
CA VAL A 10 5.34 24.68 10.25
C VAL A 10 4.26 25.78 10.31
N ASP A 11 2.99 25.45 10.09
CA ASP A 11 1.85 26.39 10.17
C ASP A 11 1.62 26.93 11.58
N GLN A 12 2.20 26.29 12.60
CA GLN A 12 2.14 26.70 14.00
C GLN A 12 3.35 27.56 14.41
N CYS A 13 4.26 27.84 13.47
CA CYS A 13 5.50 28.56 13.71
C CYS A 13 5.52 29.87 12.90
N GLU A 14 6.07 30.93 13.47
CA GLU A 14 6.28 32.21 12.78
C GLU A 14 7.73 32.30 12.26
N GLY A 15 7.93 32.96 11.11
CA GLY A 15 9.28 33.24 10.57
C GLY A 15 9.99 32.06 9.90
N ILE A 16 9.26 31.01 9.53
CA ILE A 16 9.78 29.84 8.81
C ILE A 16 9.11 29.77 7.43
N GLU A 17 9.89 29.65 6.36
CA GLU A 17 9.36 29.38 5.02
C GLU A 17 9.01 27.90 4.91
N ALA A 18 7.72 27.60 4.69
CA ALA A 18 7.27 26.23 4.43
C ALA A 18 7.63 25.80 2.99
N PRO A 19 8.02 24.54 2.77
CA PRO A 19 8.02 23.99 1.42
C PRO A 19 6.59 24.02 0.88
N ILE A 20 6.42 24.52 -0.34
CA ILE A 20 5.11 24.59 -1.01
C ILE A 20 4.78 23.18 -1.51
N ASP A 21 3.64 22.64 -1.09
CA ASP A 21 3.09 21.40 -1.65
C ASP A 21 2.20 21.76 -2.84
N GLU A 22 2.64 21.41 -4.04
CA GLU A 22 1.92 21.74 -5.28
C GLU A 22 0.82 20.71 -5.52
N ASN A 23 -0.44 21.14 -5.41
CA ASN A 23 -1.63 20.30 -5.61
C ASN A 23 -1.64 19.61 -6.98
N VAL A 24 -2.11 18.36 -6.99
CA VAL A 24 -2.24 17.50 -8.18
C VAL A 24 -3.60 17.73 -8.87
N GLU A 25 -3.57 18.03 -10.16
CA GLU A 25 -4.75 18.05 -11.05
C GLU A 25 -5.07 16.62 -11.55
N THR A 26 -6.36 16.32 -11.73
CA THR A 26 -6.85 15.02 -12.26
C THR A 26 -6.93 15.01 -13.79
N ILE A 27 -6.37 13.98 -14.45
CA ILE A 27 -6.58 13.70 -15.90
C ILE A 27 -6.54 12.17 -16.18
N ASP A 28 -7.24 11.78 -17.26
CA ASP A 28 -7.27 10.54 -18.08
C ASP A 28 -6.19 9.47 -17.83
N PHE A 29 -6.58 8.19 -17.81
CA PHE A 29 -5.76 7.06 -17.33
C PHE A 29 -4.38 6.99 -17.97
N GLN A 30 -3.40 7.44 -17.20
CA GLN A 30 -1.98 7.30 -17.43
C GLN A 30 -1.36 6.72 -16.16
N PRO A 31 -0.56 5.64 -16.25
CA PRO A 31 0.16 5.13 -15.10
C PRO A 31 0.91 6.26 -14.37
N ILE A 32 0.62 6.45 -13.08
CA ILE A 32 1.31 7.44 -12.26
C ILE A 32 2.77 7.00 -12.18
N GLU A 33 3.67 7.75 -12.81
CA GLU A 33 5.05 7.31 -13.08
C GLU A 33 5.80 6.88 -11.81
N GLU A 34 5.73 7.70 -10.76
CA GLU A 34 6.38 7.38 -9.49
C GLU A 34 5.71 6.18 -8.80
N ALA A 35 4.39 6.02 -8.92
CA ALA A 35 3.70 4.89 -8.34
C ALA A 35 4.09 3.56 -9.04
N GLU A 36 4.12 3.59 -10.37
CA GLU A 36 4.55 2.47 -11.19
C GLU A 36 6.01 2.09 -10.92
N LYS A 37 6.88 3.07 -10.71
CA LYS A 37 8.29 2.88 -10.36
C LYS A 37 8.47 2.22 -9.00
N ILE A 38 7.68 2.60 -8.00
CA ILE A 38 7.64 1.93 -6.69
C ILE A 38 7.20 0.47 -6.86
N ALA A 39 6.10 0.24 -7.60
CA ALA A 39 5.58 -1.10 -7.84
C ALA A 39 6.61 -2.01 -8.54
N LYS A 40 7.23 -1.52 -9.62
CA LYS A 40 8.29 -2.22 -10.36
C LYS A 40 9.59 -2.37 -9.56
N GLY A 41 9.86 -1.47 -8.62
CA GLY A 41 11.02 -1.49 -7.75
C GLY A 41 10.99 -2.60 -6.69
N TYR A 42 9.84 -3.26 -6.49
CA TYR A 42 9.68 -4.29 -5.47
C TYR A 42 10.45 -5.57 -5.80
N LYS A 43 11.64 -5.70 -5.22
CA LYS A 43 12.52 -6.86 -5.40
C LYS A 43 11.89 -8.12 -4.82
N ARG A 44 11.85 -9.20 -5.61
CA ARG A 44 11.19 -10.48 -5.26
C ARG A 44 9.68 -10.33 -5.01
N ALA A 45 9.06 -9.40 -5.73
CA ALA A 45 7.61 -9.29 -5.77
C ALA A 45 6.97 -10.62 -6.22
N PRO A 46 5.80 -10.98 -5.66
CA PRO A 46 4.96 -12.01 -6.25
C PRO A 46 4.59 -11.67 -7.69
N LYS A 47 4.18 -12.67 -8.46
CA LYS A 47 3.61 -12.40 -9.79
C LYS A 47 2.29 -11.66 -9.63
N ILE A 48 2.19 -10.50 -10.27
CA ILE A 48 0.95 -9.72 -10.39
C ILE A 48 0.24 -10.19 -11.66
N GLY A 49 -1.04 -10.53 -11.56
CA GLY A 49 -1.87 -10.89 -12.71
C GLY A 49 -3.27 -10.31 -12.62
N HIS A 50 -3.93 -10.19 -13.77
CA HIS A 50 -5.23 -9.52 -13.88
C HIS A 50 -6.35 -10.48 -14.30
N GLY A 51 -6.41 -11.64 -13.64
CA GLY A 51 -7.23 -12.77 -14.06
C GLY A 51 -8.67 -12.73 -13.54
N GLU A 52 -8.92 -12.03 -12.43
CA GLU A 52 -10.22 -11.97 -11.76
C GLU A 52 -10.60 -10.54 -11.37
N ALA A 53 -11.90 -10.32 -11.14
CA ALA A 53 -12.46 -9.00 -10.84
C ALA A 53 -12.22 -8.50 -9.40
N ARG A 54 -11.53 -9.26 -8.54
CA ARG A 54 -11.25 -8.85 -7.14
C ARG A 54 -9.76 -8.75 -6.91
N ALA A 55 -9.33 -7.74 -6.17
CA ALA A 55 -7.95 -7.67 -5.69
C ALA A 55 -7.76 -8.64 -4.51
N TYR A 56 -6.63 -9.35 -4.50
CA TYR A 56 -6.18 -10.14 -3.35
C TYR A 56 -4.72 -10.59 -3.53
N TYR A 57 -4.02 -10.71 -2.41
CA TYR A 57 -2.81 -11.48 -2.28
C TYR A 57 -3.15 -12.91 -1.83
N GLN A 58 -2.58 -13.91 -2.49
CA GLN A 58 -2.75 -15.32 -2.17
C GLN A 58 -1.46 -15.89 -1.55
N PRO A 59 -1.40 -16.09 -0.22
CA PRO A 59 -0.20 -16.55 0.46
C PRO A 59 0.29 -17.92 -0.02
N ALA A 60 -0.64 -18.85 -0.29
CA ALA A 60 -0.30 -20.23 -0.65
C ALA A 60 0.42 -20.37 -2.01
N SER A 61 0.21 -19.42 -2.92
CA SER A 61 0.78 -19.45 -4.28
C SER A 61 1.76 -18.30 -4.54
N ASP A 62 1.99 -17.45 -3.54
CA ASP A 62 2.77 -16.22 -3.64
C ASP A 62 2.42 -15.38 -4.88
N LYS A 63 1.12 -15.05 -5.02
CA LYS A 63 0.56 -14.34 -6.18
C LYS A 63 -0.31 -13.17 -5.75
N ILE A 64 -0.27 -12.07 -6.50
CA ILE A 64 -1.25 -10.99 -6.41
C ILE A 64 -2.19 -11.09 -7.62
N ASN A 65 -3.49 -11.07 -7.36
CA ASN A 65 -4.48 -10.80 -8.39
C ASN A 65 -4.97 -9.36 -8.26
N MET A 66 -5.10 -8.68 -9.39
CA MET A 66 -5.74 -7.36 -9.50
C MET A 66 -6.90 -7.44 -10.49
N PRO A 67 -8.02 -6.71 -10.29
CA PRO A 67 -8.95 -6.40 -11.37
C PRO A 67 -8.21 -5.66 -12.48
N LYS A 68 -8.73 -5.73 -13.71
CA LYS A 68 -8.13 -4.99 -14.82
C LYS A 68 -8.08 -3.49 -14.49
N PRO A 69 -7.00 -2.75 -14.80
CA PRO A 69 -6.86 -1.36 -14.37
C PRO A 69 -8.02 -0.46 -14.83
N GLU A 70 -8.60 -0.73 -16.00
CA GLU A 70 -9.71 0.03 -16.57
C GLU A 70 -11.04 -0.16 -15.82
N THR A 71 -11.08 -1.06 -14.82
CA THR A 71 -12.26 -1.31 -13.98
C THR A 71 -12.27 -0.50 -12.69
N PHE A 72 -11.16 0.20 -12.39
CA PHE A 72 -11.05 1.12 -11.25
C PHE A 72 -11.61 2.50 -11.60
N HIS A 73 -12.03 3.25 -10.59
CA HIS A 73 -12.53 4.61 -10.76
C HIS A 73 -11.41 5.62 -11.02
N SER A 74 -10.18 5.35 -10.57
CA SER A 74 -8.99 6.13 -10.87
C SER A 74 -7.70 5.32 -10.76
N GLU A 75 -6.60 5.91 -11.23
CA GLU A 75 -5.25 5.35 -11.18
C GLU A 75 -4.77 5.24 -9.73
N GLU A 76 -5.09 6.23 -8.89
CA GLU A 76 -4.77 6.22 -7.46
C GLU A 76 -5.49 5.09 -6.75
N GLU A 77 -6.74 4.81 -7.09
CA GLU A 77 -7.48 3.68 -6.52
C GLU A 77 -6.82 2.35 -6.91
N TYR A 78 -6.39 2.22 -8.17
CA TYR A 78 -5.65 1.05 -8.64
C TYR A 78 -4.33 0.87 -7.86
N TYR A 79 -3.52 1.92 -7.75
CA TYR A 79 -2.23 1.84 -7.05
C TYR A 79 -2.38 1.68 -5.54
N SER A 80 -3.35 2.34 -4.91
CA SER A 80 -3.71 2.14 -3.49
C SER A 80 -4.03 0.66 -3.22
N THR A 81 -4.90 0.08 -4.05
CA THR A 81 -5.27 -1.34 -3.96
C THR A 81 -4.08 -2.26 -4.23
N LEU A 82 -3.27 -1.96 -5.25
CA LEU A 82 -2.07 -2.73 -5.56
C LEU A 82 -1.07 -2.70 -4.39
N TYR A 83 -0.85 -1.53 -3.77
CA TYR A 83 0.04 -1.39 -2.63
C TYR A 83 -0.45 -2.09 -1.38
N HIS A 84 -1.76 -2.14 -1.18
CA HIS A 84 -2.37 -2.94 -0.13
C HIS A 84 -1.99 -4.43 -0.30
N GLU A 85 -2.22 -4.99 -1.49
CA GLU A 85 -1.88 -6.39 -1.77
C GLU A 85 -0.36 -6.67 -1.80
N MET A 86 0.44 -5.71 -2.29
CA MET A 86 1.89 -5.78 -2.19
C MET A 86 2.34 -5.80 -0.74
N THR A 87 1.72 -4.99 0.13
CA THR A 87 2.04 -4.97 1.56
C THR A 87 1.68 -6.30 2.21
N HIS A 88 0.52 -6.89 1.92
CA HIS A 88 0.21 -8.26 2.33
C HIS A 88 1.29 -9.24 1.88
N SER A 89 1.73 -9.15 0.63
CA SER A 89 2.76 -10.06 0.11
C SER A 89 4.04 -10.02 0.94
N THR A 90 4.46 -8.85 1.45
CA THR A 90 5.70 -8.73 2.24
C THR A 90 5.73 -9.66 3.46
N GLY A 91 4.58 -10.10 3.97
CA GLY A 91 4.50 -11.00 5.12
C GLY A 91 4.66 -12.49 4.81
N HIS A 92 4.80 -12.88 3.55
CA HIS A 92 5.11 -14.26 3.15
C HIS A 92 6.36 -14.81 3.84
N GLU A 93 6.44 -16.13 3.99
CA GLU A 93 7.55 -16.83 4.68
C GLU A 93 8.92 -16.53 4.04
N ALA A 94 8.98 -16.34 2.73
CA ALA A 94 10.22 -16.00 2.00
C ALA A 94 10.64 -14.52 2.13
N ARG A 95 9.83 -13.70 2.82
CA ARG A 95 10.03 -12.25 2.99
C ARG A 95 10.10 -11.91 4.48
N LEU A 96 9.12 -11.21 5.05
CA LEU A 96 9.13 -10.81 6.46
C LEU A 96 8.61 -11.90 7.40
N ASN A 97 8.04 -12.98 6.86
CA ASN A 97 7.56 -14.13 7.62
C ASN A 97 6.64 -13.71 8.79
N ARG A 98 5.61 -12.91 8.48
CA ARG A 98 4.66 -12.43 9.48
C ARG A 98 3.71 -13.57 9.85
N LYS A 99 3.73 -13.96 11.12
CA LYS A 99 2.88 -15.03 11.69
C LYS A 99 1.38 -14.85 11.47
N THR A 100 0.95 -13.60 11.32
CA THR A 100 -0.43 -13.23 10.97
C THR A 100 -0.88 -13.80 9.62
N LEU A 101 0.05 -14.06 8.69
CA LEU A 101 -0.20 -14.66 7.37
C LEU A 101 0.24 -16.12 7.25
N THR A 102 1.24 -16.57 8.03
CA THR A 102 1.86 -17.89 7.85
C THR A 102 1.30 -18.98 8.77
N ASP A 103 0.64 -18.63 9.87
CA ASP A 103 0.13 -19.62 10.83
C ASP A 103 -1.25 -20.15 10.39
N LEU A 104 -1.35 -21.47 10.14
CA LEU A 104 -2.62 -22.18 9.92
C LEU A 104 -3.53 -21.99 11.15
N CYS A 105 -4.56 -21.17 10.99
CA CYS A 105 -5.36 -20.74 12.12
C CYS A 105 -6.69 -21.53 12.25
N PRO A 106 -7.02 -22.06 13.44
CA PRO A 106 -8.32 -22.67 13.71
C PRO A 106 -9.49 -21.68 13.62
N PHE A 107 -10.71 -22.23 13.53
CA PHE A 107 -11.98 -21.50 13.49
C PHE A 107 -12.07 -20.51 14.67
N GLY A 108 -12.15 -19.20 14.38
CA GLY A 108 -12.19 -18.10 15.38
C GLY A 108 -10.94 -17.19 15.45
N SER A 109 -9.95 -17.37 14.58
CA SER A 109 -8.69 -16.60 14.63
C SER A 109 -8.83 -15.13 14.18
N SER A 110 -8.19 -14.24 14.96
CA SER A 110 -8.19 -12.78 14.79
C SER A 110 -7.03 -12.25 13.93
N ASN A 111 -6.30 -13.15 13.24
CA ASN A 111 -5.05 -12.78 12.56
C ASN A 111 -5.27 -11.96 11.29
N TYR A 112 -6.31 -12.29 10.51
CA TYR A 112 -6.73 -11.47 9.36
C TYR A 112 -6.96 -10.01 9.79
N ARG A 113 -7.73 -9.80 10.86
CA ARG A 113 -8.00 -8.45 11.42
C ARG A 113 -6.76 -7.69 11.91
N LYS A 114 -5.66 -8.38 12.22
CA LYS A 114 -4.39 -7.73 12.60
C LYS A 114 -3.52 -7.41 11.39
N GLU A 115 -3.73 -8.12 10.29
CA GLU A 115 -2.94 -7.98 9.07
C GLU A 115 -3.48 -6.85 8.19
N GLU A 116 -4.80 -6.69 8.09
CA GLU A 116 -5.44 -5.58 7.37
C GLU A 116 -4.90 -4.18 7.74
N PRO A 117 -4.80 -3.78 9.03
CA PRO A 117 -4.25 -2.47 9.35
C PRO A 117 -2.76 -2.34 8.97
N ILE A 118 -2.01 -3.45 8.89
CA ILE A 118 -0.62 -3.41 8.39
C ILE A 118 -0.63 -3.13 6.88
N ALA A 119 -1.54 -3.77 6.14
CA ALA A 119 -1.70 -3.56 4.70
C ALA A 119 -2.20 -2.15 4.36
N GLU A 120 -3.21 -1.65 5.07
CA GLU A 120 -3.75 -0.29 4.93
C GLU A 120 -2.68 0.77 5.24
N MET A 121 -1.96 0.65 6.36
CA MET A 121 -0.89 1.61 6.69
C MET A 121 0.27 1.54 5.71
N GLY A 122 0.63 0.33 5.24
CA GLY A 122 1.66 0.17 4.22
C GLY A 122 1.26 0.82 2.89
N ALA A 123 0.01 0.63 2.46
CA ALA A 123 -0.54 1.29 1.28
C ALA A 123 -0.52 2.82 1.45
N ALA A 124 -0.97 3.35 2.59
CA ALA A 124 -0.96 4.78 2.87
C ALA A 124 0.46 5.38 2.82
N PHE A 125 1.46 4.70 3.37
CA PHE A 125 2.85 5.16 3.28
C PHE A 125 3.39 5.14 1.84
N LEU A 126 3.04 4.13 1.05
CA LEU A 126 3.47 4.03 -0.35
C LEU A 126 2.76 5.05 -1.24
N CYS A 127 1.47 5.29 -1.02
CA CYS A 127 0.71 6.36 -1.66
C CYS A 127 1.32 7.74 -1.33
N GLY A 128 1.58 8.02 -0.05
CA GLY A 128 2.23 9.26 0.36
C GLY A 128 3.63 9.44 -0.26
N HIS A 129 4.39 8.35 -0.44
CA HIS A 129 5.67 8.40 -1.14
C HIS A 129 5.54 8.65 -2.64
N ALA A 130 4.48 8.12 -3.26
CA ALA A 130 4.17 8.29 -4.67
C ALA A 130 3.50 9.65 -4.99
N ALA A 131 3.24 10.48 -3.96
CA ALA A 131 2.39 11.68 -4.05
C ALA A 131 0.98 11.38 -4.59
N THR A 132 0.43 10.21 -4.23
CA THR A 132 -0.92 9.78 -4.59
C THR A 132 -1.81 9.69 -3.35
N ASP A 133 -3.13 9.83 -3.54
CA ASP A 133 -4.10 9.67 -2.47
C ASP A 133 -4.23 8.19 -2.06
N SER A 134 -4.46 7.92 -0.77
CA SER A 134 -4.76 6.58 -0.28
C SER A 134 -6.26 6.49 0.00
N ARG A 135 -6.99 5.82 -0.89
CA ARG A 135 -8.38 5.44 -0.65
C ARG A 135 -8.41 3.95 -0.37
N CYS A 136 -8.32 3.59 0.91
CA CYS A 136 -8.64 2.26 1.42
C CYS A 136 -9.99 2.33 2.13
#